data_AF-A0A1F7TK55-F1
#
_entry.id   AF-A0A1F7TK55-F1
#
_cell.length_a   1.000
_cell.length_b   1.000
_cell.length_c   1.000
_cell.angle_alpha   90.00
_cell.angle_beta   90.00
_cell.angle_gamma   90.00
#
_symmetry.space_group_name_H-M   'P 1'
#
loop_
_entity.id
_entity.type
_entity.pdbx_description
1 polymer ?
#
loop_
_entity_poly.entity_id
_entity_poly.type
_entity_poly.pdbx_seq_one_letter_code
_entity_poly.pdbx_strand_id
1 'polypeptide(L)'
;MSDTARLQELLNEIRTKKRRAKEIKQAFKDELAQHERFAKVKEELETLKAERKSIENSVREGSPKESAELEDLATEIKADEELLSDLAMNLIMKNETVELVDEEMNRYVPELVVKFKKDGFSTSKES
;
A
#
# COMPACT_ATOMS: atom_id res chain seq x y z
N MET A 1 -4.00 -33.25 9.09
CA MET A 1 -4.03 -31.83 9.51
C MET A 1 -4.99 -31.09 8.60
N SER A 2 -5.90 -30.28 9.13
CA SER A 2 -6.83 -29.49 8.31
C SER A 2 -6.12 -28.29 7.68
N ASP A 3 -6.64 -27.78 6.56
CA ASP A 3 -6.07 -26.59 5.90
C ASP A 3 -6.12 -25.35 6.81
N THR A 4 -7.14 -25.25 7.67
CA THR A 4 -7.22 -24.21 8.70
C THR A 4 -6.04 -24.27 9.68
N ALA A 5 -5.62 -25.48 10.10
CA ALA A 5 -4.46 -25.63 10.99
C ALA A 5 -3.16 -25.19 10.31
N ARG A 6 -2.98 -25.53 9.03
CA ARG A 6 -1.82 -25.09 8.23
C ARG A 6 -1.79 -23.57 8.05
N LEU A 7 -2.94 -22.95 7.78
CA LEU A 7 -3.06 -21.48 7.68
C LEU A 7 -2.68 -20.81 9.01
N GLN A 8 -3.10 -21.39 10.13
CA GLN A 8 -2.77 -20.88 11.46
C GLN A 8 -1.27 -20.97 11.77
N GLU A 9 -0.63 -22.10 11.45
CA GLU A 9 0.82 -22.28 11.58
C GLU A 9 1.58 -21.26 10.72
N LEU A 10 1.21 -21.13 9.44
CA LEU A 10 1.82 -20.17 8.52
C LEU A 10 1.65 -18.72 9.01
N LEU A 11 0.47 -18.35 9.51
CA LEU A 11 0.22 -17.03 10.08
C LEU A 11 1.14 -16.77 11.28
N ASN A 12 1.33 -17.76 12.16
CA ASN A 12 2.20 -17.66 13.33
C ASN A 12 3.68 -17.50 12.92
N GLU A 13 4.14 -18.26 11.93
CA GLU A 13 5.48 -18.12 11.37
C GLU A 13 5.70 -16.73 10.77
N ILE A 14 4.76 -16.25 9.94
CA ILE A 14 4.84 -14.91 9.33
C ILE A 14 4.93 -13.84 10.41
N ARG A 15 4.12 -13.94 11.48
CA ARG A 15 4.16 -12.99 12.59
C ARG A 15 5.50 -13.01 13.32
N THR A 16 6.08 -14.19 13.51
CA THR A 16 7.39 -14.35 14.13
C THR A 16 8.50 -13.72 13.28
N LYS A 17 8.52 -14.02 11.97
CA LYS A 17 9.45 -13.42 11.01
C LYS A 17 9.31 -11.90 10.96
N LYS A 18 8.08 -11.37 10.92
CA LYS A 18 7.80 -9.92 10.96
C LYS A 18 8.30 -9.25 12.24
N ARG A 19 8.12 -9.89 13.41
CA ARG A 19 8.65 -9.37 14.68
C ARG A 19 10.17 -9.29 14.64
N ARG A 20 10.84 -10.36 14.21
CA ARG A 20 12.30 -10.39 14.11
C ARG A 20 12.84 -9.34 13.13
N ALA A 21 12.19 -9.19 11.98
CA ALA A 21 12.56 -8.16 11.01
C ALA A 21 12.41 -6.75 11.59
N LYS A 22 11.37 -6.51 12.41
CA LYS A 22 11.18 -5.22 13.09
C LYS A 22 12.29 -4.94 14.11
N GLU A 23 12.70 -5.94 14.90
CA GLU A 23 13.82 -5.82 15.84
C GLU A 23 15.12 -5.45 15.13
N ILE A 24 15.45 -6.13 14.03
CA ILE A 24 16.67 -5.86 13.24
C ILE A 24 16.62 -4.44 12.64
N LYS A 25 15.49 -4.06 12.04
CA LYS A 25 15.31 -2.70 11.50
C LYS A 25 15.44 -1.63 12.58
N GLN A 26 14.95 -1.91 13.79
CA GLN A 26 15.07 -0.98 14.91
C GLN A 26 16.53 -0.83 15.34
N ALA A 27 17.28 -1.93 15.47
CA ALA A 27 18.71 -1.88 15.80
C ALA A 27 19.50 -1.02 14.79
N PHE A 28 19.27 -1.22 13.48
CA PHE A 28 19.90 -0.38 12.46
C PHE A 28 19.47 1.08 12.55
N LYS A 29 18.20 1.36 12.85
CA LYS A 29 17.71 2.73 13.02
C LYS A 29 18.39 3.41 14.21
N ASP A 30 18.60 2.68 15.31
CA ASP A 30 19.25 3.20 16.51
C ASP A 30 20.74 3.49 16.25
N GLU A 31 21.43 2.60 15.53
CA GLU A 31 22.82 2.80 15.11
C GLU A 31 22.97 4.01 14.16
N LEU A 32 22.09 4.11 13.15
CA LEU A 32 22.05 5.26 12.24
C LEU A 32 21.77 6.58 12.99
N ALA A 33 20.93 6.55 14.02
CA ALA A 33 20.62 7.74 14.83
C ALA A 33 21.84 8.25 15.62
N GLN A 34 22.79 7.38 15.95
CA GLN A 34 24.04 7.77 16.62
C GLN A 34 25.11 8.27 15.65
N HIS A 35 24.94 8.06 14.34
CA HIS A 35 25.91 8.44 13.32
C HIS A 35 25.77 9.92 12.92
N GLU A 36 26.70 10.78 13.33
CA GLU A 36 26.63 12.24 13.12
C GLU A 36 26.43 12.65 11.65
N ARG A 37 27.17 12.04 10.71
CA ARG A 37 27.01 12.32 9.28
C ARG A 37 25.61 11.95 8.76
N PHE A 38 25.00 10.89 9.29
CA PHE A 38 23.66 10.48 8.87
C PHE A 38 22.62 11.51 9.31
N ALA A 39 22.75 12.05 10.52
CA ALA A 39 21.90 13.15 10.99
C ALA A 39 22.01 14.39 10.08
N LYS A 40 23.24 14.81 9.73
CA LYS A 40 23.48 15.93 8.81
C LYS A 40 22.87 15.71 7.41
N VAL A 41 23.11 14.54 6.82
CA VAL A 41 22.54 14.19 5.50
C VAL A 41 21.02 14.15 5.55
N LYS A 42 20.44 13.70 6.67
CA LYS A 42 18.99 13.69 6.85
C LYS A 42 18.42 15.11 6.90
N GLU A 43 19.08 16.04 7.59
CA GLU A 43 18.68 17.45 7.61
C GLU A 43 18.77 18.09 6.22
N GLU A 44 19.89 17.90 5.51
CA GLU A 44 20.08 18.34 4.12
C GLU A 44 18.99 17.76 3.18
N LEU A 45 18.59 16.52 3.41
CA LEU A 45 17.54 15.89 2.62
C LEU A 45 16.16 16.50 2.90
N GLU A 46 15.86 16.89 4.14
CA GLU A 46 14.61 17.60 4.46
C GLU A 46 14.57 19.00 3.86
N THR A 47 15.70 19.74 3.85
CA THR A 47 15.77 21.04 3.17
C THR A 47 15.57 20.90 1.66
N LEU A 48 16.23 19.94 1.03
CA LEU A 48 16.08 19.65 -0.40
C LEU A 48 14.66 19.20 -0.75
N LYS A 49 13.99 18.41 0.11
CA LYS A 49 12.58 18.05 -0.08
C LYS A 49 11.67 19.26 -0.02
N ALA A 50 11.90 20.16 0.93
CA ALA A 50 11.11 21.38 1.07
C ALA A 50 11.27 22.28 -0.16
N GLU A 51 12.51 22.44 -0.64
CA GLU A 51 12.82 23.17 -1.87
C GLU A 51 12.14 22.53 -3.09
N ARG A 52 12.30 21.22 -3.27
CA ARG A 52 11.64 20.47 -4.36
C ARG A 52 10.13 20.67 -4.34
N LYS A 53 9.50 20.53 -3.17
CA LYS A 53 8.05 20.73 -3.02
C LYS A 53 7.63 22.17 -3.33
N SER A 54 8.43 23.15 -2.95
CA SER A 54 8.18 24.56 -3.29
C SER A 54 8.17 24.78 -4.80
N ILE A 55 9.15 24.20 -5.51
CA ILE A 55 9.23 24.27 -6.98
C ILE A 55 8.03 23.56 -7.62
N GLU A 56 7.71 22.34 -7.17
CA GLU A 56 6.53 21.59 -7.65
C GLU A 56 5.23 22.38 -7.48
N ASN A 57 5.03 23.00 -6.31
CA ASN A 57 3.87 23.85 -6.04
C ASN A 57 3.85 25.08 -6.94
N SER A 58 4.99 25.75 -7.14
CA SER A 58 5.09 26.93 -8.00
C SER A 58 4.71 26.62 -9.44
N VAL A 59 5.10 25.44 -9.95
CA VAL A 59 4.71 24.97 -11.29
C VAL A 59 3.21 24.69 -11.34
N ARG A 60 2.67 24.02 -10.31
CA ARG A 60 1.23 23.72 -10.21
C ARG A 60 0.38 25.00 -10.18
N GLU A 61 0.80 26.00 -9.41
CA GLU A 61 0.15 27.32 -9.35
C GLU A 61 0.21 28.07 -10.69
N GLY A 62 1.26 27.85 -11.49
CA GLY A 62 1.40 28.41 -12.84
C GLY A 62 0.48 27.80 -13.90
N SER A 63 -0.09 26.63 -13.61
CA SER A 63 -0.96 25.85 -14.52
C SER A 63 -2.25 25.42 -13.81
N PRO A 64 -3.11 26.37 -13.40
CA PRO A 64 -4.27 26.06 -12.55
C PRO A 64 -5.32 25.21 -13.26
N LYS A 65 -5.44 25.30 -14.60
CA LYS A 65 -6.41 24.52 -15.37
C LYS A 65 -5.97 23.06 -15.47
N GLU A 66 -4.73 22.82 -15.85
CA GLU A 66 -4.14 21.49 -15.94
C GLU A 66 -4.08 20.81 -14.57
N SER A 67 -3.88 21.60 -13.50
CA SER A 67 -3.91 21.10 -12.13
C SER A 67 -5.30 20.63 -11.71
N ALA A 68 -6.34 21.40 -12.03
CA ALA A 68 -7.72 21.01 -11.77
C ALA A 68 -8.11 19.77 -12.59
N GLU A 69 -7.77 19.75 -13.89
CA GLU A 69 -8.02 18.60 -14.77
C GLU A 69 -7.32 17.34 -14.25
N LEU A 70 -6.09 17.44 -13.75
CA LEU A 70 -5.39 16.30 -13.15
C LEU A 70 -6.09 15.78 -11.89
N GLU A 71 -6.63 16.66 -11.05
CA GLU A 71 -7.39 16.27 -9.85
C GLU A 71 -8.73 15.61 -10.20
N ASP A 72 -9.42 16.15 -11.20
CA ASP A 72 -10.66 15.57 -11.74
C ASP A 72 -10.40 14.18 -12.32
N LEU A 73 -9.39 14.03 -13.20
CA LEU A 73 -9.00 12.74 -13.77
C LEU A 73 -8.60 11.73 -12.68
N ALA A 74 -7.85 12.15 -11.66
CA ALA A 74 -7.49 11.25 -10.56
C ALA A 74 -8.72 10.77 -9.77
N THR A 75 -9.74 11.62 -9.64
CA THR A 75 -11.00 11.29 -8.97
C THR A 75 -11.83 10.33 -9.82
N GLU A 76 -11.96 10.59 -11.12
CA GLU A 76 -12.68 9.74 -12.07
C GLU A 76 -12.02 8.35 -12.18
N ILE A 77 -10.70 8.29 -12.39
CA ILE A 77 -9.96 7.03 -12.46
C ILE A 77 -10.19 6.19 -11.20
N LYS A 78 -10.14 6.80 -10.02
CA LYS A 78 -10.36 6.07 -8.78
C LYS A 78 -11.78 5.52 -8.68
N ALA A 79 -12.79 6.29 -9.09
CA ALA A 79 -14.17 5.83 -9.11
C ALA A 79 -14.36 4.67 -10.10
N ASP A 80 -13.72 4.74 -11.27
CA ASP A 80 -13.76 3.69 -12.28
C ASP A 80 -13.02 2.43 -11.82
N GLU A 81 -11.88 2.54 -11.13
CA GLU A 81 -11.16 1.41 -10.53
C GLU A 81 -11.98 0.70 -9.44
N GLU A 82 -12.72 1.46 -8.63
CA GLU A 82 -13.65 0.92 -7.63
C GLU A 82 -14.79 0.16 -8.33
N LEU A 83 -15.42 0.77 -9.34
CA LEU A 83 -16.49 0.13 -10.12
C LEU A 83 -15.99 -1.14 -10.85
N LEU A 84 -14.81 -1.08 -11.45
CA LEU A 84 -14.18 -2.22 -12.13
C LEU A 84 -13.97 -3.38 -11.16
N SER A 85 -13.49 -3.09 -9.94
CA SER A 85 -13.29 -4.07 -8.88
C SER A 85 -14.62 -4.72 -8.45
N ASP A 86 -15.67 -3.92 -8.26
CA ASP A 86 -16.99 -4.41 -7.88
C ASP A 86 -17.61 -5.32 -8.96
N LEU A 87 -17.49 -4.92 -10.22
CA LEU A 87 -17.94 -5.72 -11.36
C LEU A 87 -17.18 -7.05 -11.43
N ALA A 88 -15.85 -7.02 -11.34
CA ALA A 88 -15.02 -8.22 -11.36
C ALA A 88 -15.36 -9.15 -10.18
N MET A 89 -15.56 -8.60 -8.97
CA MET A 89 -15.92 -9.39 -7.79
C MET A 89 -17.28 -10.07 -7.95
N ASN A 90 -18.28 -9.38 -8.51
CA ASN A 90 -19.60 -9.96 -8.78
C ASN A 90 -19.52 -11.17 -9.74
N LEU A 91 -18.69 -11.08 -10.79
CA LEU A 91 -18.47 -12.19 -11.73
C LEU A 91 -17.75 -13.36 -11.06
N ILE A 92 -16.71 -13.09 -10.27
CA ILE A 92 -15.99 -14.11 -9.49
C ILE A 92 -16.94 -14.83 -8.53
N MET A 93 -17.83 -14.10 -7.84
CA MET A 93 -18.82 -14.69 -6.93
C MET A 93 -19.85 -15.59 -7.66
N LYS A 94 -20.11 -15.33 -8.95
CA LYS A 94 -20.93 -16.18 -9.82
C LYS A 94 -20.15 -17.34 -10.44
N ASN A 95 -18.88 -17.51 -10.09
CA ASN A 95 -17.98 -18.51 -10.65
C ASN A 95 -17.75 -18.33 -12.17
N GLU A 96 -17.81 -17.08 -12.64
CA GLU A 96 -17.52 -16.70 -14.02
C GLU A 96 -16.03 -16.32 -14.16
N THR A 97 -15.46 -16.55 -15.34
CA THR A 97 -14.05 -16.18 -15.62
C THR A 97 -13.99 -14.70 -16.01
N VAL A 98 -13.08 -13.96 -15.38
CA VAL A 98 -12.83 -12.54 -15.69
C VAL A 98 -11.49 -12.42 -16.42
N GLU A 99 -11.55 -11.93 -17.65
CA GLU A 99 -10.40 -11.68 -18.51
C GLU A 99 -10.65 -10.41 -19.32
N LEU A 100 -9.70 -9.49 -19.27
CA LEU A 100 -9.74 -8.23 -20.03
C LEU A 100 -8.56 -8.20 -20.99
N VAL A 101 -8.73 -7.49 -22.11
CA VAL A 101 -7.71 -7.35 -23.16
C VAL A 101 -7.63 -5.88 -23.56
N ASP A 102 -6.43 -5.35 -23.71
CA ASP A 102 -6.19 -3.97 -24.18
C ASP A 102 -6.03 -3.88 -25.70
N GLU A 103 -5.71 -2.68 -26.20
CA GLU A 103 -5.51 -2.42 -27.63
C GLU A 103 -4.30 -3.17 -28.24
N GLU A 104 -3.33 -3.56 -27.40
CA GLU A 104 -2.12 -4.29 -27.79
C GLU A 104 -2.24 -5.81 -27.61
N MET A 105 -3.44 -6.31 -27.29
CA MET A 105 -3.72 -7.71 -26.98
C MET A 105 -3.04 -8.23 -25.70
N ASN A 106 -2.67 -7.34 -24.77
CA ASN A 106 -2.21 -7.76 -23.45
C ASN A 106 -3.40 -8.23 -22.61
N ARG A 107 -3.25 -9.39 -21.97
CA ARG A 107 -4.28 -10.02 -21.15
C ARG A 107 -4.14 -9.61 -19.69
N TYR A 108 -5.26 -9.21 -19.09
CA TYR A 108 -5.38 -8.89 -17.67
C TYR A 108 -6.33 -9.87 -16.98
N VAL A 109 -5.94 -10.33 -15.79
CA VAL A 109 -6.75 -11.21 -14.94
C VAL A 109 -6.78 -10.65 -13.51
N PRO A 110 -7.85 -10.88 -12.73
CA PRO A 110 -7.90 -10.39 -11.35
C PRO A 110 -6.82 -11.01 -10.45
N GLU A 111 -6.15 -10.17 -9.66
CA GLU A 111 -5.26 -10.60 -8.58
C GLU A 111 -5.98 -10.49 -7.23
N LEU A 112 -6.27 -11.62 -6.57
CA LEU A 112 -6.91 -11.63 -5.26
C LEU A 112 -5.88 -11.76 -4.13
N VAL A 113 -5.80 -10.73 -3.28
CA VAL A 113 -4.91 -10.74 -2.10
C VAL A 113 -5.73 -10.85 -0.81
N VAL A 114 -5.65 -12.02 -0.15
CA VAL A 114 -6.27 -12.22 1.16
C VAL A 114 -5.36 -11.69 2.27
N LYS A 115 -5.85 -10.72 3.05
CA LYS A 115 -5.14 -10.14 4.20
C LYS A 115 -5.90 -10.40 5.49
N PHE A 116 -5.19 -10.95 6.48
CA PHE A 116 -5.75 -11.17 7.82
C PHE A 116 -5.47 -9.97 8.71
N LYS A 117 -6.50 -9.44 9.36
CA LYS A 117 -6.40 -8.41 10.41
C LYS A 117 -6.80 -9.01 11.76
N LYS A 118 -6.28 -8.43 12.86
CA LYS A 118 -6.82 -8.73 14.19
C LYS A 118 -8.24 -8.20 14.24
N ASP A 119 -9.17 -8.99 14.75
CA ASP A 119 -10.48 -8.47 15.10
C ASP A 119 -10.32 -7.50 16.29
N GLY A 120 -10.84 -6.29 16.15
CA GLY A 120 -10.81 -5.27 17.21
C GLY A 120 -11.75 -5.60 18.36
N PHE A 121 -12.65 -6.57 18.18
CA PHE A 121 -13.56 -7.10 19.18
C PHE A 121 -12.99 -8.35 19.88
N SER A 122 -11.79 -8.25 20.46
CA SER A 122 -11.41 -9.23 21.48
C SER A 122 -12.17 -8.88 22.76
N THR A 123 -13.17 -9.68 23.10
CA THR A 123 -13.87 -9.63 24.39
C THR A 123 -12.88 -9.57 25.53
N SER A 124 -12.82 -8.42 26.19
CA SER A 124 -12.48 -8.35 27.61
C SER A 124 -13.54 -9.12 28.39
N LYS A 125 -13.21 -10.35 28.82
CA LYS A 125 -13.80 -11.20 29.87
C LYS A 125 -13.26 -12.62 29.64
N GLU A 126 -12.73 -13.37 30.61
CA GLU A 126 -13.05 -13.47 32.03
C GLU A 126 -11.84 -14.00 32.82
N SER A 127 -11.70 -13.46 34.04
CA SER A 127 -11.12 -14.04 35.28
C SER A 127 -9.69 -14.55 35.29
#